data_AF-A0A958HND7-F1
#
_entry.id   AF-A0A958HND7-F1
#
_cell.length_a   1.000
_cell.length_b   1.000
_cell.length_c   1.000
_cell.angle_alpha   90.00
_cell.angle_beta   90.00
_cell.angle_gamma   90.00
#
_symmetry.space_group_name_H-M   'P 1'
#
loop_
_entity.id
_entity.type
_entity.pdbx_description
1 polymer ?
#
loop_
_entity_poly.entity_id
_entity_poly.type
_entity_poly.pdbx_seq_one_letter_code
_entity_poly.pdbx_strand_id
1 'polypeptide(L)' 'MTNKLLIYGSYGFTGNLIARLAVKRGLRPILAGRDPERLARQAVALGLEHVAFSLDDPAGAALALQDV' A
#
# COMPACT_ATOMS: atom_id res chain seq x y z
N MET A 1 19.15 -6.13 5.59
CA MET A 1 17.98 -5.27 5.83
C MET A 1 17.09 -5.38 4.61
N THR A 2 15.86 -5.86 4.76
CA THR A 2 14.86 -5.84 3.70
C THR A 2 14.26 -4.44 3.68
N ASN A 3 14.60 -3.62 2.68
CA ASN A 3 13.89 -2.37 2.45
C ASN A 3 12.42 -2.70 2.17
N LYS A 4 11.51 -2.29 3.06
CA LYS A 4 10.09 -2.45 2.78
C LYS A 4 9.68 -1.31 1.85
N LEU A 5 8.78 -1.64 0.94
CA LEU A 5 8.27 -0.71 -0.05
C LEU A 5 6.80 -0.48 0.28
N LEU A 6 6.36 0.76 0.35
CA LEU A 6 4.95 1.11 0.50
C LEU A 6 4.45 1.85 -0.75
N ILE A 7 3.28 1.48 -1.24
CA ILE A 7 2.63 2.14 -2.39
C ILE A 7 1.37 2.84 -1.87
N TYR A 8 1.44 4.15 -1.66
CA TYR A 8 0.28 4.96 -1.29
C TYR A 8 -0.54 5.35 -2.51
N GLY A 9 -1.88 5.27 -2.40
CA GLY A 9 -2.77 5.41 -3.54
C GLY A 9 -2.83 4.15 -4.42
N SER A 10 -2.54 2.99 -3.83
CA SER A 10 -2.38 1.72 -4.57
C SER A 10 -3.60 1.31 -5.38
N TYR A 11 -4.82 1.65 -4.94
CA TYR A 11 -6.06 1.31 -5.64
C TYR A 11 -6.55 2.43 -6.59
N GLY A 12 -5.76 3.49 -6.78
CA GLY A 12 -5.95 4.46 -7.86
C GLY A 12 -5.52 3.88 -9.21
N PHE A 13 -5.74 4.62 -10.30
CA PHE A 13 -5.46 4.12 -11.66
C PHE A 13 -4.00 3.68 -11.83
N THR A 14 -3.05 4.61 -11.70
CA THR A 14 -1.62 4.31 -11.85
C THR A 14 -1.08 3.44 -10.72
N GLY A 15 -1.52 3.69 -9.48
CA GLY A 15 -1.12 2.89 -8.32
C GLY A 15 -1.44 1.41 -8.49
N ASN A 16 -2.58 1.08 -9.12
CA ASN A 16 -2.98 -0.31 -9.33
C ASN A 16 -2.07 -1.01 -10.35
N LEU A 17 -1.68 -0.30 -11.41
CA LEU A 17 -0.72 -0.79 -12.40
C LEU A 17 0.65 -1.03 -11.77
N ILE A 18 1.12 -0.09 -10.93
CA ILE A 18 2.40 -0.22 -10.21
C ILE A 18 2.37 -1.40 -9.25
N ALA A 19 1.31 -1.54 -8.43
CA ALA A 19 1.18 -2.63 -7.47
C ALA A 19 1.18 -4.01 -8.15
N ARG A 20 0.43 -4.16 -9.26
CA ARG A 20 0.43 -5.39 -10.07
C ARG A 20 1.80 -5.69 -10.68
N LEU A 21 2.48 -4.67 -11.19
CA LEU A 21 3.81 -4.83 -11.76
C LEU A 21 4.85 -5.21 -10.71
N ALA A 22 4.76 -4.63 -9.50
CA ALA A 22 5.61 -4.96 -8.37
C ALA A 22 5.48 -6.45 -8.01
N VAL A 23 4.25 -6.94 -7.85
CA VAL A 23 3.98 -8.37 -7.59
C VAL A 23 4.51 -9.25 -8.72
N LYS A 24 4.27 -8.86 -9.98
CA LYS A 24 4.79 -9.59 -11.16
C LYS A 24 6.32 -9.68 -11.16
N ARG A 25 7.02 -8.71 -10.58
CA ARG A 25 8.48 -8.68 -10.42
C ARG A 25 8.98 -9.36 -9.14
N GLY A 26 8.10 -10.01 -8.37
CA GLY A 26 8.44 -10.70 -7.13
C GLY A 26 8.60 -9.76 -5.92
N LEU A 27 8.26 -8.47 -6.07
CA LEU A 27 8.25 -7.53 -4.96
C LEU A 27 6.97 -7.72 -4.13
N ARG A 28 7.09 -7.44 -2.83
CA ARG A 28 6.00 -7.54 -1.86
C ARG A 28 5.78 -6.20 -1.16
N PRO A 29 5.29 -5.17 -1.86
CA PRO A 29 5.03 -3.89 -1.23
C PRO A 29 3.84 -3.96 -0.27
N ILE A 30 3.86 -3.11 0.75
CA ILE A 30 2.69 -2.79 1.57
C ILE A 30 1.79 -1.84 0.75
N LEU A 31 0.51 -2.18 0.62
CA LEU A 31 -0.46 -1.32 -0.07
C LEU A 31 -1.03 -0.29 0.90
N ALA A 32 -1.16 0.96 0.46
CA ALA A 32 -1.73 2.00 1.30
C ALA A 32 -2.68 2.95 0.54
N GLY A 33 -3.61 3.52 1.30
CA GLY A 33 -4.54 4.54 0.82
C GLY A 33 -5.58 4.92 1.88
N ARG A 34 -6.52 5.76 1.49
CA ARG A 34 -7.52 6.37 2.39
C ARG A 34 -8.74 5.49 2.66
N ASP A 35 -9.11 4.66 1.71
CA ASP A 35 -10.33 3.84 1.74
C ASP A 35 -9.97 2.41 2.16
N PRO A 36 -10.31 1.98 3.38
CA PRO A 36 -9.92 0.68 3.90
C PRO A 36 -10.59 -0.48 3.14
N GLU A 37 -11.81 -0.31 2.64
CA GLU A 37 -12.51 -1.38 1.94
C GLU A 37 -11.92 -1.64 0.55
N ARG A 38 -11.67 -0.57 -0.22
CA ARG A 38 -11.02 -0.69 -1.53
C ARG A 38 -9.62 -1.26 -1.41
N LEU A 39 -8.90 -0.83 -0.37
CA LEU A 39 -7.56 -1.29 -0.08
C LEU A 39 -7.55 -2.78 0.27
N ALA A 40 -8.43 -3.23 1.17
CA ALA A 40 -8.56 -4.64 1.54
C ALA A 40 -8.88 -5.53 0.33
N ARG A 41 -9.82 -5.11 -0.54
CA ARG A 41 -10.13 -5.84 -1.78
C ARG A 41 -8.91 -6.00 -2.68
N GLN A 42 -8.12 -4.94 -2.86
CA GLN A 42 -6.90 -5.00 -3.66
C GLN A 42 -5.83 -5.89 -3.02
N ALA A 43 -5.64 -5.79 -1.71
CA ALA A 43 -4.67 -6.55 -0.95
C ALA A 43 -4.94 -8.05 -1.02
N VAL A 44 -6.20 -8.46 -0.84
CA VAL A 44 -6.65 -9.85 -1.02
C VAL A 44 -6.36 -10.32 -2.45
N ALA A 45 -6.70 -9.52 -3.46
CA ALA A 45 -6.50 -9.88 -4.85
C ALA A 45 -5.02 -10.01 -5.26
N LEU A 46 -4.10 -9.31 -4.56
CA LEU A 46 -2.67 -9.33 -4.84
C LEU A 46 -1.85 -10.17 -3.84
N GLY A 47 -2.48 -10.65 -2.77
CA GLY A 47 -1.80 -11.36 -1.69
C GLY A 47 -0.75 -10.51 -0.98
N LEU A 48 -1.08 -9.25 -0.68
CA LEU A 48 -0.17 -8.27 -0.07
C LEU A 48 -0.69 -7.76 1.27
N GLU A 49 0.22 -7.29 2.11
CA GLU A 49 -0.09 -6.54 3.33
C GLU A 49 -0.66 -5.16 2.97
N HIS A 50 -1.46 -4.58 3.88
CA HIS A 50 -2.01 -3.26 3.66
C HIS A 50 -2.18 -2.44 4.94
N VAL A 51 -2.12 -1.12 4.80
CA VAL A 51 -2.39 -0.16 5.88
C VAL A 51 -3.18 1.02 5.34
N ALA A 52 -4.35 1.30 5.94
CA ALA A 52 -5.19 2.43 5.56
C ALA A 52 -4.88 3.62 6.45
N PHE A 53 -4.61 4.79 5.86
CA PHE A 53 -4.43 6.05 6.57
C PHE A 53 -4.67 7.24 5.63
N SER A 54 -5.05 8.39 6.20
CA SER A 54 -5.19 9.64 5.45
C SER A 54 -3.89 10.44 5.51
N LEU A 55 -3.51 11.10 4.41
CA LEU A 55 -2.42 12.09 4.42
C LEU A 55 -2.83 13.41 5.07
N ASP A 56 -4.14 13.63 5.25
CA ASP A 56 -4.68 14.77 6.01
C ASP A 56 -4.56 14.55 7.53
N ASP A 57 -4.11 13.36 7.96
CA ASP A 57 -3.75 13.04 9.34
C ASP A 57 -2.23 12.78 9.42
N PRO A 58 -1.41 13.83 9.67
CA PRO A 58 0.04 13.69 9.75
C PRO A 58 0.51 12.72 10.85
N ALA A 59 -0.22 12.61 11.96
CA ALA A 59 0.14 11.71 13.05
C ALA A 59 -0.09 10.25 12.66
N GLY A 60 -1.25 9.95 12.06
CA GLY A 60 -1.54 8.64 11.50
C GLY A 60 -0.58 8.24 10.39
N ALA A 61 -0.24 9.17 9.49
CA ALA A 61 0.74 8.94 8.43
C ALA A 61 2.14 8.65 8.98
N ALA A 62 2.59 9.40 9.98
CA ALA A 62 3.88 9.16 10.63
C ALA A 62 3.93 7.78 11.29
N LEU A 63 2.87 7.39 12.00
CA LEU A 63 2.76 6.08 12.64
C LEU A 63 2.82 4.93 11.60
N ALA A 64 2.12 5.07 10.48
CA ALA A 64 2.10 4.06 9.43
C ALA A 64 3.45 3.86 8.71
N LEU A 65 4.36 4.84 8.80
CA LEU A 65 5.65 4.83 8.12
C LEU A 65 6.83 4.43 9.02
N GLN A 66 6.63 4.19 10.33
CA GLN A 66 7.73 3.92 11.28
C GLN A 66 8.57 2.69 10.92
N ASP A 67 7.95 1.69 10.29
CA ASP A 67 8.58 0.38 10.01
C ASP A 67 8.62 0.06 8.51
N VAL A 68 8.63 1.07 7.63
CA VAL A 68 8.73 0.94 6.16
C VAL A 68 10.15 1.20 5.68
#